data_AF-U1MY66-F1
#
_entry.id   AF-U1MY66-F1
#
_cell.length_a   1.000
_cell.length_b   1.000
_cell.length_c   1.000
_cell.angle_alpha   90.00
_cell.angle_beta   90.00
_cell.angle_gamma   90.00
#
_symmetry.space_group_name_H-M   'P 1'
#
loop_
_entity.id
_entity.type
_entity.pdbx_description
1 polymer ?
#
loop_
_entity_poly.entity_id
_entity_poly.type
_entity_poly.pdbx_seq_one_letter_code
_entity_poly.pdbx_strand_id
1 'polypeptide(L)'
;MSRPGFTEGQARVGDITLEGTLAYATFGALPIALVSATLYLLAAPWLPRGRLAGPAFGLVLLVVGSPFVDPLRADNVDFDLLGPGWLSVAVFALLALLHDTALPRALPALLAARRSRRGVLIGRVLLGAATIAAAPAFIGAVVSIATR
;
A
#
# COMPACT_ATOMS: atom_id res chain seq x y z
N MET A 1 -6.95 -14.59 26.97
CA MET A 1 -5.68 -14.86 26.27
C MET A 1 -6.00 -15.52 24.94
N SER A 2 -6.04 -14.73 23.88
CA SER A 2 -6.28 -15.19 22.50
C SER A 2 -5.12 -16.07 22.06
N ARG A 3 -5.39 -17.17 21.33
CA ARG A 3 -4.33 -18.01 20.74
C ARG A 3 -3.40 -17.14 19.88
N PRO A 4 -2.07 -17.42 19.84
CA PRO A 4 -1.20 -16.73 18.89
C PRO A 4 -1.68 -17.06 17.47
N GLY A 5 -2.25 -16.06 16.82
CA GLY A 5 -2.63 -16.14 15.42
C GLY A 5 -1.38 -16.08 14.55
N PHE A 6 -1.32 -16.93 13.53
CA PHE A 6 -0.38 -16.77 12.44
C PHE A 6 -1.12 -16.15 11.26
N THR A 7 -0.46 -15.24 10.55
CA THR A 7 -0.99 -14.73 9.28
C THR A 7 -0.90 -15.80 8.19
N GLU A 8 -1.56 -15.56 7.06
CA GLU A 8 -1.43 -16.40 5.86
C GLU A 8 0.05 -16.58 5.44
N GLY A 9 0.90 -15.58 5.72
CA GLY A 9 2.35 -15.62 5.48
C GLY A 9 3.18 -16.32 6.57
N GLN A 10 2.56 -17.13 7.44
CA GLN A 10 3.22 -17.83 8.55
C GLN A 10 3.92 -16.90 9.57
N ALA A 11 3.61 -15.60 9.55
CA ALA A 11 4.15 -14.65 10.52
C ALA A 11 3.30 -14.66 11.80
N ARG A 12 3.95 -14.60 12.96
CA ARG A 12 3.23 -14.53 14.24
C ARG A 12 2.68 -13.14 14.47
N VAL A 13 1.37 -13.04 14.69
CA VAL A 13 0.69 -11.77 14.93
C VAL A 13 1.14 -11.18 16.27
N GLY A 14 1.58 -9.92 16.24
CA GLY A 14 2.09 -9.18 17.41
C GLY A 14 3.61 -9.05 17.49
N ASP A 15 4.36 -9.86 16.74
CA ASP A 15 5.82 -9.77 16.69
C ASP A 15 6.25 -8.81 15.57
N ILE A 16 6.91 -7.70 15.93
CA ILE A 16 7.52 -6.79 14.95
C ILE A 16 8.94 -7.26 14.68
N THR A 17 9.15 -7.92 13.54
CA THR A 17 10.48 -8.37 13.09
C THR A 17 10.98 -7.53 11.93
N LEU A 18 12.31 -7.42 11.79
CA LEU A 18 12.92 -6.72 10.65
C LEU A 18 12.54 -7.39 9.33
N GLU A 19 12.62 -8.72 9.28
CA GLU A 19 12.26 -9.53 8.11
C GLU A 19 10.79 -9.32 7.71
N GLY A 20 9.85 -9.44 8.65
CA GLY A 20 8.43 -9.23 8.40
C GLY A 20 8.13 -7.80 7.96
N THR A 21 8.81 -6.81 8.52
CA THR A 21 8.68 -5.40 8.13
C THR A 21 9.17 -5.17 6.70
N LEU A 22 10.34 -5.70 6.34
CA LEU A 22 10.89 -5.58 4.99
C LEU A 22 10.04 -6.32 3.96
N ALA A 23 9.54 -7.51 4.31
CA ALA A 23 8.63 -8.28 3.47
C ALA A 23 7.31 -7.52 3.24
N TYR A 24 6.68 -7.00 4.30
CA TYR A 24 5.46 -6.19 4.18
C TYR A 24 5.69 -4.92 3.36
N ALA A 25 6.79 -4.20 3.60
CA ALA A 25 7.13 -3.00 2.85
C ALA A 25 7.28 -3.30 1.35
N THR A 26 7.95 -4.42 1.01
CA THR A 26 8.29 -4.77 -0.37
C THR A 26 7.13 -5.40 -1.13
N PHE A 27 6.36 -6.29 -0.50
CA PHE A 27 5.32 -7.08 -1.17
C PHE A 27 3.89 -6.61 -0.88
N GLY A 28 3.67 -5.87 0.21
CA GLY A 28 2.38 -5.27 0.53
C GLY A 28 2.37 -3.78 0.19
N ALA A 29 3.07 -2.98 0.98
CA ALA A 29 2.95 -1.52 0.95
C ALA A 29 3.39 -0.90 -0.38
N LEU A 30 4.53 -1.32 -0.94
CA LEU A 30 5.10 -0.70 -2.13
C LEU A 30 4.28 -0.97 -3.42
N PRO A 31 3.83 -2.21 -3.71
CA PRO A 31 2.91 -2.47 -4.81
C PRO A 31 1.60 -1.70 -4.68
N ILE A 32 0.98 -1.70 -3.48
CA ILE A 32 -0.26 -0.96 -3.22
C ILE A 32 -0.05 0.54 -3.45
N ALA A 33 1.05 1.11 -2.94
CA ALA A 33 1.38 2.52 -3.14
C ALA A 33 1.59 2.88 -4.62
N LEU A 34 2.22 2.00 -5.42
CA LEU A 34 2.43 2.22 -6.86
C LEU A 34 1.10 2.19 -7.64
N VAL A 35 0.25 1.21 -7.34
CA VAL A 35 -1.10 1.11 -7.92
C VAL A 35 -1.91 2.35 -7.53
N SER A 36 -1.96 2.69 -6.24
CA SER A 36 -2.67 3.87 -5.74
C SER A 36 -2.17 5.16 -6.40
N ALA A 37 -0.85 5.35 -6.49
CA ALA A 37 -0.28 6.53 -7.13
C ALA A 37 -0.62 6.63 -8.63
N THR A 38 -0.63 5.50 -9.34
CA THR A 38 -1.03 5.45 -10.75
C THR A 38 -2.50 5.84 -10.90
N LEU A 39 -3.37 5.25 -10.09
CA LEU A 39 -4.80 5.56 -10.07
C LEU A 39 -5.06 7.02 -9.69
N TYR A 40 -4.32 7.56 -8.72
CA TYR A 40 -4.40 8.97 -8.34
C TYR A 40 -4.05 9.86 -9.54
N LEU A 41 -2.97 9.58 -10.26
CA LEU A 41 -2.55 10.40 -11.41
C LEU A 41 -3.56 10.33 -12.56
N LEU A 42 -4.18 9.17 -12.78
CA LEU A 42 -5.29 9.04 -13.73
C LEU A 42 -6.50 9.85 -13.27
N ALA A 43 -6.81 9.83 -11.97
CA ALA A 43 -7.95 10.53 -11.38
C ALA A 43 -7.74 12.04 -11.20
N ALA A 44 -6.48 12.49 -11.15
CA ALA A 44 -6.08 13.86 -10.84
C ALA A 44 -6.79 14.96 -11.65
N PRO A 45 -7.13 14.78 -12.94
CA PRO A 45 -7.88 15.77 -13.70
C PRO A 45 -9.29 16.06 -13.14
N TRP A 46 -9.91 15.08 -12.46
CA TRP A 46 -11.26 15.18 -11.90
C TRP A 46 -11.28 15.49 -10.40
N LEU A 47 -10.13 15.41 -9.72
CA LEU A 47 -10.02 15.65 -8.28
C LEU A 47 -10.03 17.15 -7.94
N PRO A 48 -10.49 17.51 -6.73
CA PRO A 48 -10.41 18.89 -6.25
C PRO A 48 -8.95 19.34 -6.18
N ARG A 49 -8.70 20.61 -6.52
CA ARG A 49 -7.34 21.17 -6.47
C ARG A 49 -6.90 21.41 -5.02
N GLY A 50 -5.60 21.28 -4.77
CA GLY A 50 -4.98 21.62 -3.49
C GLY A 50 -5.03 20.49 -2.44
N ARG A 51 -5.15 20.87 -1.17
CA ARG A 51 -4.95 19.94 -0.03
C ARG A 51 -6.02 18.85 0.10
N LEU A 52 -7.17 19.04 -0.55
CA LEU A 52 -8.30 18.09 -0.52
C LEU A 52 -8.18 16.98 -1.56
N ALA A 53 -7.27 17.09 -2.53
CA ALA A 53 -7.11 16.09 -3.60
C ALA A 53 -6.83 14.68 -3.05
N GLY A 54 -5.91 14.59 -2.09
CA GLY A 54 -5.53 13.33 -1.45
C GLY A 54 -6.68 12.70 -0.66
N PRO A 55 -7.29 13.40 0.32
CA PRO A 55 -8.44 12.87 1.06
C PRO A 55 -9.63 12.52 0.16
N ALA A 56 -9.93 13.32 -0.87
CA ALA A 56 -11.01 13.03 -1.80
C ALA A 56 -10.74 11.74 -2.59
N PHE A 57 -9.50 11.54 -3.04
CA PHE A 57 -9.12 10.30 -3.70
C PHE A 57 -9.13 9.10 -2.75
N GLY A 58 -8.60 9.26 -1.53
CA GLY A 58 -8.66 8.23 -0.49
C GLY A 58 -10.08 7.83 -0.13
N LEU A 59 -11.03 8.78 -0.15
CA LEU A 59 -12.46 8.51 0.02
C LEU A 59 -13.03 7.69 -1.15
N VAL A 60 -12.65 8.02 -2.39
CA VAL A 60 -13.07 7.24 -3.57
C VAL A 60 -12.51 5.81 -3.49
N LEU A 61 -11.23 5.66 -3.14
CA LEU A 61 -10.60 4.35 -2.93
C LEU A 61 -11.26 3.58 -1.79
N LEU A 62 -11.64 4.24 -0.70
CA LEU A 62 -12.36 3.61 0.40
C LEU A 62 -13.71 3.06 -0.09
N VAL A 63 -14.51 3.86 -0.78
CA VAL A 63 -15.85 3.48 -1.26
C VAL A 63 -15.76 2.37 -2.32
N VAL A 64 -14.83 2.49 -3.27
CA VAL A 64 -14.72 1.54 -4.40
C VAL A 64 -13.95 0.28 -3.99
N GLY A 65 -12.89 0.42 -3.19
CA GLY A 65 -11.98 -0.67 -2.84
C GLY A 65 -12.45 -1.51 -1.65
N SER A 66 -13.19 -0.94 -0.70
CA SER A 66 -13.62 -1.67 0.51
C SER A 66 -14.39 -2.97 0.23
N PRO A 67 -15.27 -3.09 -0.78
CA PRO A 67 -15.97 -4.34 -1.06
C PRO A 67 -15.04 -5.47 -1.55
N PHE A 68 -13.87 -5.13 -2.08
CA PHE A 68 -12.89 -6.11 -2.60
C PHE A 68 -11.90 -6.56 -1.53
N VAL A 69 -11.58 -5.69 -0.58
CA VAL A 69 -10.67 -6.00 0.54
C VAL A 69 -11.43 -6.68 1.68
N ASP A 70 -12.72 -6.37 1.82
CA ASP A 70 -13.62 -6.85 2.88
C ASP A 70 -12.95 -6.87 4.27
N PRO A 71 -12.49 -5.70 4.77
CA PRO A 71 -11.64 -5.65 5.97
C PRO A 71 -12.35 -6.15 7.23
N LEU A 72 -13.69 -6.17 7.25
CA LEU A 72 -14.52 -6.62 8.37
C LEU A 72 -14.97 -8.08 8.22
N ARG A 73 -14.41 -8.84 7.28
CA ARG A 73 -14.69 -10.26 7.16
C ARG A 73 -14.37 -10.98 8.47
N ALA A 74 -15.22 -11.94 8.84
CA ALA A 74 -15.19 -12.59 10.16
C ALA A 74 -13.91 -13.37 10.46
N ASP A 75 -13.09 -13.66 9.46
CA ASP A 75 -11.80 -14.36 9.58
C ASP A 75 -10.58 -13.43 9.49
N ASN A 76 -10.76 -12.11 9.54
CA ASN A 76 -9.67 -11.16 9.44
C ASN A 76 -8.97 -10.88 10.79
N VAL A 77 -7.95 -11.68 11.07
CA VAL A 77 -7.14 -11.58 12.29
C VAL A 77 -6.53 -10.18 12.51
N ASP A 78 -6.23 -9.44 11.44
CA ASP A 78 -5.59 -8.13 11.54
C ASP A 78 -6.51 -7.07 12.17
N PHE A 79 -7.82 -7.16 11.93
CA PHE A 79 -8.82 -6.22 12.47
C PHE A 79 -9.50 -6.72 13.75
N ASP A 80 -9.44 -8.02 14.03
CA ASP A 80 -9.84 -8.59 15.33
C ASP A 80 -8.99 -8.06 16.48
N LEU A 81 -7.73 -7.69 16.22
CA LEU A 81 -6.83 -7.11 17.22
C LEU A 81 -7.37 -5.81 17.82
N LEU A 82 -8.13 -5.02 17.04
CA LEU A 82 -8.69 -3.75 17.47
C LEU A 82 -9.91 -3.94 18.41
N GLY A 83 -10.50 -5.14 18.45
CA GLY A 83 -11.62 -5.49 19.30
C GLY A 83 -12.97 -5.06 18.71
N PRO A 84 -13.54 -3.89 19.07
CA PRO A 84 -14.86 -3.50 18.57
C PRO A 84 -14.86 -3.20 17.07
N GLY A 85 -15.81 -3.77 16.32
CA GLY A 85 -15.89 -3.58 14.87
C GLY A 85 -16.00 -2.12 14.39
N TRP A 86 -16.64 -1.25 15.19
CA TRP A 86 -16.71 0.19 14.86
C TRP A 86 -15.33 0.87 14.90
N LEU A 87 -14.42 0.43 15.75
CA LEU A 87 -13.06 0.96 15.84
C LEU A 87 -12.25 0.52 14.62
N SER A 88 -12.41 -0.74 14.20
CA SER A 88 -11.82 -1.27 12.97
C SER A 88 -12.24 -0.48 11.74
N VAL A 89 -13.54 -0.15 11.63
CA VAL A 89 -14.06 0.73 10.56
C VAL A 89 -13.43 2.12 10.61
N ALA A 90 -13.37 2.73 11.79
CA ALA A 90 -12.82 4.08 11.96
C ALA A 90 -11.33 4.14 11.60
N VAL A 91 -10.54 3.16 12.05
CA VAL A 91 -9.11 3.06 11.75
C VAL A 91 -8.89 2.81 10.26
N PHE A 92 -9.65 1.89 9.65
CA PHE A 92 -9.55 1.62 8.22
C PHE A 92 -9.88 2.85 7.37
N ALA A 93 -10.99 3.55 7.69
CA ALA A 93 -11.38 4.77 7.01
C ALA A 93 -10.31 5.86 7.17
N LEU A 94 -9.76 6.02 8.37
CA LEU A 94 -8.68 6.99 8.62
C LEU A 94 -7.43 6.66 7.80
N LEU A 95 -7.01 5.39 7.76
CA LEU A 95 -5.87 4.96 6.97
C LEU A 95 -6.09 5.23 5.49
N ALA A 96 -7.25 4.89 4.94
CA ALA A 96 -7.59 5.14 3.54
C ALA A 96 -7.57 6.64 3.20
N LEU A 97 -8.13 7.49 4.07
CA LEU A 97 -8.13 8.94 3.88
C LEU A 97 -6.73 9.56 3.98
N LEU A 98 -5.87 9.02 4.83
CA LEU A 98 -4.51 9.53 5.04
C LEU A 98 -3.50 9.03 4.00
N HIS A 99 -3.72 7.83 3.45
CA HIS A 99 -2.82 7.14 2.51
C HIS A 99 -2.37 8.05 1.36
N ASP A 100 -3.30 8.73 0.70
CA ASP A 100 -3.01 9.52 -0.51
C ASP A 100 -2.78 11.01 -0.25
N THR A 101 -2.63 11.42 1.00
CA THR A 101 -2.39 12.84 1.32
C THR A 101 -0.96 13.28 1.00
N ALA A 102 0.00 12.35 1.01
CA ALA A 102 1.40 12.66 0.76
C ALA A 102 1.69 12.94 -0.73
N LEU A 103 1.04 12.20 -1.64
CA LEU A 103 1.33 12.25 -3.06
C LEU A 103 1.10 13.62 -3.72
N PRO A 104 -0.04 14.32 -3.53
CA PRO A 104 -0.24 15.67 -4.08
C PRO A 104 0.82 16.67 -3.61
N ARG A 105 1.36 16.47 -2.40
CA ARG A 105 2.40 17.33 -1.81
C ARG A 105 3.79 17.03 -2.35
N ALA A 106 4.08 15.75 -2.60
CA ALA A 106 5.36 15.31 -3.15
C ALA A 106 5.46 15.54 -4.66
N LEU A 107 4.34 15.55 -5.39
CA LEU A 107 4.29 15.61 -6.84
C LEU A 107 5.11 16.77 -7.46
N PRO A 108 5.04 18.02 -6.98
CA PRO A 108 5.85 19.11 -7.54
C PRO A 108 7.36 18.84 -7.42
N ALA A 109 7.80 18.34 -6.26
CA ALA A 109 9.20 18.00 -6.01
C ALA A 109 9.66 16.83 -6.89
N LEU A 110 8.81 15.81 -7.07
CA LEU A 110 9.09 14.67 -7.95
C LEU A 110 9.22 15.11 -9.41
N LEU A 111 8.33 15.99 -9.88
CA LEU A 111 8.40 16.55 -11.24
C LEU A 111 9.66 17.41 -11.45
N ALA A 112 10.05 18.20 -10.45
CA ALA A 112 11.29 18.96 -10.47
C ALA A 112 12.52 18.04 -10.50
N ALA A 113 12.53 17.00 -9.68
CA ALA A 113 13.59 15.99 -9.67
C ALA A 113 13.73 15.31 -11.04
N ARG A 114 12.60 14.96 -11.68
CA ARG A 114 12.59 14.30 -13.00
C ARG A 114 13.16 15.16 -14.14
N ARG A 115 13.17 16.49 -13.98
CA ARG A 115 13.82 17.41 -14.93
C ARG A 115 15.34 17.52 -14.74
N SER A 116 15.87 17.04 -13.61
CA SER A 116 17.30 17.12 -13.29
C SER A 116 18.04 15.82 -13.63
N ARG A 117 19.28 15.91 -14.14
CA ARG A 117 20.13 14.72 -14.42
C ARG A 117 20.36 13.86 -13.16
N ARG A 118 20.61 14.49 -12.01
CA ARG A 118 20.79 13.79 -10.72
C ARG A 118 19.52 13.09 -10.26
N GLY A 119 18.36 13.75 -10.37
CA GLY A 119 17.08 13.14 -10.01
C GLY A 119 16.71 11.96 -10.91
N VAL A 120 17.01 12.03 -12.21
CA VAL A 120 16.86 10.88 -13.12
C VAL A 120 17.80 9.74 -12.74
N LEU A 121 19.07 10.02 -12.40
CA LEU A 121 20.01 8.99 -11.97
C LEU A 121 19.53 8.31 -10.67
N ILE A 122 19.16 9.09 -9.66
CA ILE A 122 18.62 8.59 -8.39
C ILE A 122 17.36 7.75 -8.65
N GLY A 123 16.43 8.25 -9.48
CA GLY A 123 15.22 7.53 -9.84
C GLY A 123 15.50 6.20 -10.53
N ARG A 124 16.50 6.13 -11.42
CA ARG A 124 16.92 4.89 -12.08
C ARG A 124 17.56 3.90 -11.11
N VAL A 125 18.40 4.38 -10.19
CA VAL A 125 19.01 3.53 -9.15
C VAL A 125 17.92 2.95 -8.24
N LEU A 126 16.97 3.78 -7.79
CA LEU A 126 15.85 3.33 -6.98
C LEU A 126 14.96 2.33 -7.73
N LEU A 127 14.67 2.58 -9.01
CA LEU A 127 13.89 1.66 -9.85
C LEU A 127 14.63 0.33 -10.06
N GLY A 128 15.94 0.36 -10.28
CA GLY A 128 16.77 -0.84 -10.38
C GLY A 128 16.76 -1.64 -9.10
N ALA A 129 16.94 -0.99 -7.95
CA ALA A 129 16.87 -1.64 -6.64
C ALA A 129 15.48 -2.25 -6.37
N ALA A 130 14.40 -1.52 -6.68
CA ALA A 130 13.04 -2.02 -6.53
C ALA A 130 12.76 -3.23 -7.43
N THR A 131 13.22 -3.20 -8.68
CA THR A 131 13.12 -4.32 -9.62
C THR A 131 13.84 -5.57 -9.07
N ILE A 132 15.06 -5.40 -8.57
CA ILE A 132 15.84 -6.49 -7.99
C ILE A 132 15.13 -7.06 -6.75
N ALA A 133 14.60 -6.20 -5.88
CA ALA A 133 13.87 -6.61 -4.68
C ALA A 133 12.56 -7.34 -5.01
N ALA A 134 11.86 -6.95 -6.08
CA ALA A 134 10.60 -7.56 -6.51
C ALA A 134 10.79 -8.87 -7.29
N ALA A 135 11.97 -9.09 -7.90
CA ALA A 135 12.23 -10.24 -8.78
C ALA A 135 11.97 -11.60 -8.12
N PRO A 136 12.37 -11.89 -6.86
CA PRO A 136 12.12 -13.18 -6.23
C PRO A 136 10.64 -13.54 -6.11
N ALA A 137 9.78 -12.58 -5.73
CA ALA A 137 8.34 -12.82 -5.63
C ALA A 137 7.69 -12.97 -7.00
N PHE A 138 8.10 -12.19 -7.99
CA PHE A 138 7.62 -12.35 -9.36
C PHE A 138 7.98 -13.74 -9.92
N ILE A 139 9.23 -14.18 -9.73
CA ILE A 139 9.68 -15.52 -10.13
C ILE A 139 8.85 -16.59 -9.41
N GLY A 140 8.65 -16.46 -8.09
CA GLY A 140 7.83 -17.39 -7.32
C GLY A 140 6.39 -17.48 -7.82
N ALA A 141 5.77 -16.34 -8.15
CA ALA A 141 4.43 -16.30 -8.73
C ALA A 141 4.36 -17.00 -10.10
N VAL A 142 5.32 -16.74 -11.00
CA VAL A 142 5.38 -17.39 -12.33
C VAL A 142 5.56 -18.90 -12.21
N VAL A 143 6.48 -19.34 -11.35
CA VAL A 143 6.69 -20.78 -11.12
C VAL A 143 5.41 -21.42 -10.60
N SER A 144 4.74 -20.81 -9.61
CA SER A 144 3.49 -21.35 -9.07
C SER A 144 2.37 -21.43 -10.11
N ILE A 145 2.34 -20.54 -11.11
CA ILE A 145 1.35 -20.61 -12.20
C ILE A 145 1.72 -21.73 -13.18
N ALA A 146 3.00 -21.89 -13.49
CA ALA A 146 3.48 -22.89 -14.45
C ALA A 146 3.43 -24.33 -13.93
N THR A 147 3.41 -24.52 -12.60
CA THR A 147 3.37 -25.85 -11.96
C THR A 147 1.99 -26.25 -11.43
N ARG A 148 0.97 -25.40 -11.63
CA ARG A 148 -0.45 -25.74 -11.43
C ARG A 148 -1.04 -26.35 -12.70
#